data_AF-A0A8J7PDA7-F1
#
_entry.id   AF-A0A8J7PDA7-F1
#
_cell.length_a   1.000
_cell.length_b   1.000
_cell.length_c   1.000
_cell.angle_alpha   90.00
_cell.angle_beta   90.00
_cell.angle_gamma   90.00
#
_symmetry.space_group_name_H-M   'P 1'
#
loop_
_entity.id
_entity.type
_entity.pdbx_description
1 polymer ?
#
loop_
_entity_poly.entity_id
_entity_poly.type
_entity_poly.pdbx_seq_one_letter_code
_entity_poly.pdbx_strand_id
1 'polypeptide(L)'
;MATAKQQLGIWGEQLVAGNCSCPRCKKPRTLKRLPPNFKCADLICDFCGFLAQVKAMTAVAVSPLPKRILGAAWGPQKVRMDAAIYFPLFLVLKAPSEPAIYYLPTDFQSPALFSARKPLSPNARRAGWQGFTYDLKAVPDGAFVRLL
;
A
#
# COMPACT_ATOMS: atom_id res chain seq x y z
N MET A 1 -9.90 1.69 20.72
CA MET A 1 -10.24 2.61 19.61
C MET A 1 -9.16 2.57 18.53
N ALA A 2 -9.55 2.68 17.26
CA ALA A 2 -8.60 2.81 16.16
C ALA A 2 -7.94 4.20 16.17
N THR A 3 -6.64 4.25 15.92
CA THR A 3 -5.90 5.51 15.74
C THR A 3 -6.29 6.21 14.44
N ALA A 4 -6.04 7.52 14.33
CA ALA A 4 -6.29 8.27 13.10
C ALA A 4 -5.60 7.65 11.86
N LYS A 5 -4.40 7.06 12.04
CA LYS A 5 -3.70 6.34 10.96
C LYS A 5 -4.40 5.04 10.55
N GLN A 6 -4.96 4.31 11.51
CA GLN A 6 -5.75 3.12 11.22
C GLN A 6 -7.05 3.47 10.50
N GLN A 7 -7.73 4.54 10.93
CA GLN A 7 -8.92 5.06 10.26
C GLN A 7 -8.60 5.49 8.82
N LEU A 8 -7.47 6.17 8.60
CA LEU A 8 -7.03 6.56 7.26
C LEU A 8 -6.74 5.34 6.36
N GLY A 9 -6.10 4.30 6.90
CA GLY A 9 -5.89 3.03 6.18
C GLY A 9 -7.19 2.36 5.78
N ILE A 10 -8.13 2.22 6.72
CA ILE A 10 -9.47 1.64 6.49
C ILE A 10 -10.22 2.42 5.41
N TRP A 11 -10.21 3.75 5.49
CA TRP A 11 -10.82 4.62 4.49
C TRP A 11 -10.21 4.40 3.09
N GLY A 12 -8.89 4.30 2.99
CA GLY A 12 -8.21 4.05 1.72
C GLY A 12 -8.57 2.69 1.11
N GLU A 13 -8.61 1.64 1.94
CA GLU A 13 -9.04 0.29 1.51
C GLU A 13 -10.48 0.31 0.97
N GLN A 14 -11.39 1.00 1.68
CA GLN A 14 -12.78 1.15 1.26
C GLN A 14 -12.89 1.95 -0.06
N LEU A 15 -12.12 3.02 -0.21
CA LEU A 15 -12.12 3.83 -1.41
C LEU A 15 -11.68 3.01 -2.63
N VAL A 16 -10.59 2.24 -2.52
CA VAL A 16 -10.13 1.37 -3.61
C VAL A 16 -11.15 0.28 -3.92
N ALA A 17 -11.69 -0.41 -2.91
CA ALA A 17 -12.67 -1.47 -3.10
C ALA A 17 -13.97 -0.98 -3.78
N GLY A 18 -14.39 0.27 -3.48
CA GLY A 18 -15.59 0.87 -4.04
C GLY A 18 -15.43 1.47 -5.44
N ASN A 19 -14.22 1.93 -5.81
CA ASN A 19 -14.01 2.70 -7.04
C ASN A 19 -13.18 1.96 -8.10
N CYS A 20 -12.36 0.98 -7.73
CA CYS A 20 -11.46 0.32 -8.67
C CYS A 20 -12.01 -1.05 -9.15
N SER A 21 -11.86 -1.31 -10.45
CA SER A 21 -11.99 -2.66 -11.00
C SER A 21 -10.73 -3.47 -10.73
N CYS A 22 -10.82 -4.80 -10.71
CA CYS A 22 -9.63 -5.64 -10.50
C CYS A 22 -8.60 -5.42 -11.63
N PRO A 23 -7.35 -5.05 -11.33
CA PRO A 23 -6.33 -4.84 -12.37
C PRO A 23 -5.98 -6.10 -13.16
N ARG A 24 -6.14 -7.29 -12.57
CA ARG A 24 -5.86 -8.58 -13.22
C ARG A 24 -6.99 -9.01 -14.15
N CYS A 25 -8.19 -9.24 -13.63
CA CYS A 25 -9.31 -9.78 -14.42
C CYS A 25 -10.24 -8.72 -15.02
N LYS A 26 -10.02 -7.43 -14.73
CA LYS A 26 -10.81 -6.28 -15.19
C LYS A 26 -12.27 -6.26 -14.74
N LYS A 27 -12.74 -7.30 -14.03
CA LYS A 27 -14.11 -7.38 -13.53
C LYS A 27 -14.37 -6.27 -12.50
N PRO A 28 -15.45 -5.50 -12.64
CA PRO A 28 -15.80 -4.46 -11.68
C PRO A 28 -16.39 -5.05 -10.41
N ARG A 29 -16.33 -4.30 -9.30
CA ARG A 29 -16.97 -4.63 -8.00
C ARG A 29 -16.54 -5.94 -7.32
N THR A 30 -15.41 -6.51 -7.73
CA THR A 30 -14.86 -7.75 -7.14
C THR A 30 -13.81 -7.55 -6.05
N LEU A 31 -13.28 -6.33 -5.87
CA LEU A 31 -12.29 -6.07 -4.84
C LEU A 31 -12.96 -6.05 -3.46
N LYS A 32 -12.50 -6.90 -2.55
CA LYS A 32 -12.95 -7.02 -1.17
C LYS A 32 -11.79 -6.82 -0.21
N ARG A 33 -12.10 -6.28 0.96
CA ARG A 33 -11.11 -6.06 2.03
C ARG A 33 -10.78 -7.39 2.69
N LEU A 34 -9.50 -7.63 2.93
CA LEU A 34 -9.05 -8.74 3.76
C LEU A 34 -9.27 -8.42 5.25
N PRO A 35 -9.34 -9.45 6.11
CA PRO A 35 -9.42 -9.25 7.54
C PRO A 35 -8.24 -8.44 8.09
N PRO A 36 -8.44 -7.68 9.19
CA PRO A 36 -7.34 -6.97 9.84
C PRO A 36 -6.17 -7.89 10.18
N ASN A 37 -4.95 -7.36 10.09
CA ASN A 37 -3.68 -8.08 10.32
C ASN A 37 -3.34 -9.17 9.30
N PHE A 38 -4.06 -9.26 8.17
CA PHE A 38 -3.59 -10.06 7.04
C PHE A 38 -2.21 -9.56 6.59
N LYS A 39 -1.26 -10.47 6.41
CA LYS A 39 0.15 -10.11 6.17
C LYS A 39 0.35 -9.72 4.70
N CYS A 40 0.86 -8.50 4.48
CA CYS A 40 1.35 -8.01 3.17
C CYS A 40 0.30 -7.86 2.06
N ALA A 41 -0.99 -7.97 2.36
CA ALA A 41 -2.07 -7.68 1.44
C ALA A 41 -3.27 -7.13 2.20
N ASP A 42 -3.99 -6.20 1.58
CA ASP A 42 -5.11 -5.47 2.16
C ASP A 42 -6.41 -5.75 1.39
N LEU A 43 -6.31 -6.06 0.08
CA LEU A 43 -7.45 -6.39 -0.79
C LEU A 43 -7.28 -7.74 -1.48
N ILE A 44 -8.40 -8.39 -1.76
CA ILE A 44 -8.53 -9.57 -2.61
C ILE A 44 -9.61 -9.37 -3.68
N CYS A 45 -9.39 -9.87 -4.90
CA CYS A 45 -10.46 -10.04 -5.88
C CYS A 45 -11.17 -11.37 -5.63
N ASP A 46 -12.45 -11.31 -5.28
CA ASP A 46 -13.29 -12.49 -5.02
C ASP A 46 -13.59 -13.35 -6.27
N PHE A 47 -13.19 -12.88 -7.46
CA PHE A 47 -13.35 -13.61 -8.71
C PHE A 47 -12.07 -14.34 -9.16
N CYS A 48 -10.91 -13.65 -9.16
CA CYS A 48 -9.65 -14.21 -9.72
C CYS A 48 -8.52 -14.41 -8.69
N GLY A 49 -8.79 -14.17 -7.40
CA GLY A 49 -7.80 -14.34 -6.33
C GLY A 49 -6.65 -13.31 -6.34
N PHE A 50 -6.75 -12.25 -7.15
CA PHE A 50 -5.78 -11.15 -7.15
C PHE A 50 -5.64 -10.52 -5.76
N LEU A 51 -4.42 -10.32 -5.30
CA LEU A 51 -4.11 -9.69 -4.02
C LEU A 51 -3.39 -8.36 -4.24
N ALA A 52 -3.66 -7.36 -3.41
CA ALA A 52 -2.98 -6.07 -3.47
C ALA A 52 -2.79 -5.45 -2.09
N GLN A 53 -1.78 -4.59 -1.98
CA GLN A 53 -1.59 -3.70 -0.84
C GLN A 53 -2.27 -2.35 -1.10
N VAL A 54 -2.76 -1.73 -0.03
CA VAL A 54 -3.28 -0.36 -0.04
C VAL A 54 -2.48 0.45 0.97
N LYS A 55 -1.97 1.61 0.55
CA LYS A 55 -1.32 2.57 1.45
C LYS A 55 -1.97 3.93 1.27
N ALA A 56 -2.59 4.41 2.33
CA ALA A 56 -3.28 5.68 2.36
C ALA A 56 -2.46 6.72 3.15
N MET A 57 -2.38 7.95 2.64
CA MET A 57 -1.78 9.06 3.36
C MET A 57 -2.48 10.38 3.07
N THR A 58 -2.47 11.29 4.04
CA THR A 58 -2.86 12.68 3.82
C THR A 58 -1.77 13.40 3.04
N ALA A 59 -2.16 14.17 2.03
CA ALA A 59 -1.27 14.96 1.19
C ALA A 59 -1.88 16.34 0.94
N VAL A 60 -1.04 17.34 0.65
CA VAL A 60 -1.51 18.70 0.29
C VAL A 60 -2.09 18.71 -1.13
N ALA A 61 -1.49 17.92 -2.03
CA ALA A 61 -1.91 17.74 -3.41
C ALA A 61 -1.78 16.27 -3.82
N VAL A 62 -2.44 15.90 -4.90
CA VAL A 62 -2.40 14.53 -5.46
C VAL A 62 -1.27 14.32 -6.47
N SER A 63 -0.56 15.40 -6.85
CA SER A 63 0.63 15.40 -7.71
C SER A 63 1.55 16.57 -7.31
N PRO A 64 2.89 16.41 -7.37
CA PRO A 64 3.61 15.18 -7.68
C PRO A 64 3.47 14.11 -6.58
N LEU A 65 3.76 12.85 -6.91
CA LEU A 65 3.74 11.75 -5.93
C LEU A 65 4.78 11.97 -4.82
N PRO A 66 4.49 11.52 -3.58
CA PRO A 66 5.45 11.61 -2.49
C PRO A 66 6.68 10.74 -2.78
N LYS A 67 7.88 11.22 -2.44
CA LYS A 67 9.12 10.45 -2.64
C LYS A 67 9.20 9.19 -1.79
N ARG A 68 8.49 9.15 -0.66
CA ARG A 68 8.49 8.03 0.29
C ARG A 68 7.11 7.79 0.88
N ILE A 69 6.76 6.53 1.08
CA ILE A 69 5.53 6.12 1.77
C ILE A 69 5.88 5.19 2.92
N LEU A 70 5.14 5.29 4.03
CA LEU A 70 5.31 4.38 5.16
C LEU A 70 4.75 2.98 4.84
N GLY A 71 5.58 1.97 5.04
CA GLY A 71 5.17 0.57 5.05
C GLY A 71 4.71 0.10 6.43
N ALA A 72 4.29 -1.16 6.49
CA ALA A 72 3.91 -1.84 7.73
C ALA A 72 5.15 -2.51 8.38
N ALA A 73 5.04 -3.77 8.80
CA ALA A 73 6.13 -4.51 9.42
C ALA A 73 7.16 -4.99 8.37
N TRP A 74 8.45 -4.79 8.65
CA TRP A 74 9.53 -5.20 7.75
C TRP A 74 9.67 -6.71 7.63
N GLY A 75 9.66 -7.45 8.75
CA GLY A 75 9.88 -8.90 8.76
C GLY A 75 9.00 -9.68 7.78
N PRO A 76 7.67 -9.57 7.86
CA PRO A 76 6.78 -10.24 6.91
C PRO A 76 7.00 -9.81 5.46
N GLN A 77 7.25 -8.52 5.22
CA GLN A 77 7.53 -8.00 3.88
C GLN A 77 8.82 -8.59 3.32
N LYS A 78 9.89 -8.64 4.13
CA LYS A 78 11.18 -9.22 3.75
C LYS A 78 11.04 -10.70 3.38
N VAL A 79 10.35 -11.49 4.20
CA VAL A 79 10.14 -12.93 3.92
C VAL A 79 9.43 -13.15 2.57
N ARG A 80 8.47 -12.29 2.22
CA ARG A 80 7.80 -12.36 0.90
C ARG A 80 8.76 -11.98 -0.23
N MET A 81 9.51 -10.89 -0.07
CA MET A 81 10.49 -10.43 -1.05
C MET A 81 11.62 -11.44 -1.29
N ASP A 82 12.12 -12.08 -0.23
CA ASP A 82 13.15 -13.13 -0.30
C ASP A 82 12.64 -14.36 -1.09
N ALA A 83 11.32 -14.58 -1.10
CA ALA A 83 10.65 -15.58 -1.93
C ALA A 83 10.22 -15.04 -3.31
N ALA A 84 10.68 -13.86 -3.71
CA ALA A 84 10.30 -13.15 -4.94
C ALA A 84 8.78 -12.86 -5.06
N ILE A 85 8.06 -12.81 -3.93
CA ILE A 85 6.63 -12.50 -3.88
C ILE A 85 6.45 -11.01 -3.63
N TYR A 86 5.96 -10.30 -4.64
CA TYR A 86 5.56 -8.90 -4.57
C TYR A 86 4.05 -8.76 -4.69
N PHE A 87 3.50 -7.73 -4.06
CA PHE A 87 2.09 -7.39 -4.16
C PHE A 87 1.94 -6.03 -4.83
N PRO A 88 1.06 -5.89 -5.82
CA PRO A 88 0.80 -4.60 -6.43
C PRO A 88 0.26 -3.63 -5.39
N LEU A 89 0.59 -2.35 -5.56
CA LEU A 89 0.31 -1.31 -4.58
C LEU A 89 -0.75 -0.34 -5.13
N PHE A 90 -1.82 -0.16 -4.38
CA PHE A 90 -2.69 1.01 -4.50
C PHE A 90 -2.21 2.07 -3.51
N LEU A 91 -1.80 3.22 -4.02
CA LEU A 91 -1.49 4.40 -3.25
C LEU A 91 -2.71 5.33 -3.24
N VAL A 92 -3.23 5.62 -2.06
CA VAL A 92 -4.38 6.51 -1.88
C VAL A 92 -3.89 7.81 -1.26
N LEU A 93 -4.08 8.92 -1.96
CA LEU A 93 -3.75 10.26 -1.47
C LEU A 93 -5.03 10.97 -1.05
N LYS A 94 -5.13 11.32 0.24
CA LYS A 94 -6.21 12.14 0.77
C LYS A 94 -5.78 13.60 0.73
N ALA A 95 -6.23 14.34 -0.29
CA ALA A 95 -6.01 15.78 -0.42
C ALA A 95 -7.29 16.59 -0.11
N PRO A 96 -7.17 17.90 0.18
CA PRO A 96 -8.33 18.75 0.47
C PRO A 96 -9.29 18.92 -0.71
N SER A 97 -8.80 18.91 -1.94
CA SER A 97 -9.62 19.03 -3.15
C SER A 97 -10.40 17.74 -3.42
N GLU A 98 -9.67 16.68 -3.72
CA GLU A 98 -10.21 15.36 -4.05
C GLU A 98 -9.19 14.28 -3.67
N PRO A 99 -9.64 13.07 -3.29
CA PRO A 99 -8.75 11.95 -3.14
C PRO A 99 -8.28 11.44 -4.51
N ALA A 100 -7.06 10.91 -4.57
CA ALA A 100 -6.56 10.20 -5.75
C ALA A 100 -6.19 8.76 -5.41
N ILE A 101 -6.33 7.89 -6.40
CA ILE A 101 -5.88 6.50 -6.33
C ILE A 101 -4.86 6.28 -7.45
N TYR A 102 -3.66 5.86 -7.07
CA TYR A 102 -2.63 5.43 -7.99
C TYR A 102 -2.40 3.93 -7.86
N TYR A 103 -2.09 3.27 -8.97
CA TYR A 103 -1.77 1.85 -9.02
C TYR A 103 -0.35 1.64 -9.51
N LEU A 104 0.41 0.82 -8.78
CA LEU A 104 1.74 0.35 -9.14
C LEU A 104 1.69 -1.18 -9.38
N PRO A 105 1.84 -1.63 -10.63
CA PRO A 105 2.01 -3.05 -10.97
C PRO A 105 3.23 -3.66 -10.28
N THR A 106 3.24 -4.99 -10.13
CA THR A 106 4.39 -5.71 -9.56
C THR A 106 5.62 -5.68 -10.45
N ASP A 107 5.44 -5.56 -11.76
CA ASP A 107 6.51 -5.58 -12.76
C ASP A 107 7.50 -4.41 -12.60
N PHE A 108 7.07 -3.33 -11.94
CA PHE A 108 7.90 -2.16 -11.62
C PHE A 108 8.43 -2.18 -10.18
N GLN A 109 8.21 -3.26 -9.43
CA GLN A 109 8.71 -3.39 -8.06
C GLN A 109 10.01 -4.18 -8.04
N SER A 110 10.98 -3.65 -7.30
CA SER A 110 12.27 -4.30 -7.04
C SER A 110 12.63 -4.17 -5.57
N PRO A 111 13.65 -4.89 -5.05
CA PRO A 111 14.11 -4.70 -3.69
C PRO A 111 14.44 -3.25 -3.34
N ALA A 112 14.90 -2.44 -4.31
CA ALA A 112 15.23 -1.03 -4.12
C ALA A 112 14.02 -0.17 -3.73
N LEU A 113 12.80 -0.61 -4.05
CA LEU A 113 11.57 0.04 -3.60
C LEU A 113 11.40 -0.05 -2.08
N PHE A 114 12.01 -1.02 -1.39
CA PHE A 114 11.74 -1.29 0.02
C PHE A 114 12.97 -1.03 0.89
N SER A 115 12.86 -0.06 1.81
CA SER A 115 13.93 0.28 2.74
C SER A 115 13.53 -0.02 4.18
N ALA A 116 14.26 -0.91 4.84
CA ALA A 116 14.08 -1.20 6.26
C ALA A 116 14.34 0.05 7.11
N ARG A 117 13.47 0.33 8.09
CA ARG A 117 13.70 1.40 9.06
C ARG A 117 14.46 0.87 10.27
N LYS A 118 15.02 1.77 11.08
CA LYS A 118 15.54 1.40 12.40
C LYS A 118 14.38 0.81 13.25
N PRO A 119 14.62 -0.29 13.99
CA PRO A 119 13.68 -0.79 14.99
C PRO A 119 13.28 0.31 15.99
N LEU A 120 12.07 0.23 16.53
CA LEU A 120 11.62 1.13 17.58
C LEU A 120 12.47 0.94 18.85
N SER A 121 12.68 2.04 19.56
CA SER A 121 13.50 2.07 20.78
C SER A 121 12.97 1.11 21.86
N PRO A 122 13.82 0.69 22.81
CA PRO A 122 13.41 -0.15 23.93
C PRO A 122 12.26 0.43 24.77
N ASN A 123 12.15 1.77 24.81
CA ASN A 123 11.12 2.48 25.57
C ASN A 123 9.80 2.66 24.79
N ALA A 124 9.74 2.27 23.51
CA ALA A 124 8.53 2.38 22.72
C ALA A 124 7.51 1.30 23.13
N ARG A 125 6.21 1.61 23.02
CA ARG A 125 5.13 0.64 23.27
C ARG A 125 5.29 -0.70 22.51
N ARG A 126 5.92 -0.66 21.32
CA ARG A 126 6.28 -1.85 20.54
C ARG A 126 7.80 -1.92 20.38
N ALA A 127 8.52 -2.00 21.49
CA ALA A 127 9.98 -2.11 21.50
C ALA A 127 10.47 -3.16 20.51
N GLY A 128 11.50 -2.82 19.74
CA GLY A 128 12.07 -3.71 18.73
C GLY A 128 11.24 -3.90 17.46
N TRP A 129 9.99 -3.42 17.40
CA TRP A 129 9.21 -3.51 16.15
C TRP A 129 9.90 -2.72 15.04
N GLN A 130 10.07 -3.37 13.89
CA GLN A 130 10.71 -2.76 12.73
C GLN A 130 9.71 -2.57 11.60
N GLY A 131 9.60 -1.33 11.13
CA GLY A 131 8.85 -1.00 9.92
C GLY A 131 9.75 -0.82 8.71
N PHE A 132 9.15 -0.49 7.58
CA PHE A 132 9.87 -0.12 6.36
C PHE A 132 9.27 1.12 5.70
N THR A 133 9.95 1.64 4.69
CA THR A 133 9.42 2.66 3.78
C THR A 133 9.49 2.18 2.34
N TYR A 134 8.50 2.55 1.55
CA TYR A 134 8.60 2.56 0.10
C TYR A 134 9.46 3.75 -0.33
N ASP A 135 10.54 3.53 -1.09
CA ASP A 135 11.29 4.59 -1.77
C ASP A 135 10.80 4.68 -3.22
N LEU A 136 9.94 5.66 -3.50
CA LEU A 136 9.32 5.77 -4.82
C LEU A 136 10.29 6.28 -5.89
N LYS A 137 11.46 6.79 -5.52
CA LYS A 137 12.50 7.16 -6.49
C LYS A 137 13.12 5.94 -7.18
N ALA A 138 12.93 4.74 -6.60
CA ALA A 138 13.38 3.48 -7.20
C ALA A 138 12.41 2.95 -8.28
N VAL A 139 11.28 3.64 -8.49
CA VAL A 139 10.27 3.28 -9.48
C VAL A 139 10.45 4.18 -10.71
N PRO A 140 10.41 3.63 -11.94
CA PRO A 140 10.48 4.45 -13.16
C PRO A 140 9.35 5.47 -13.25
N ASP A 141 9.63 6.62 -13.88
CA ASP A 141 8.59 7.59 -14.20
C ASP A 141 7.48 6.96 -15.05
N GLY A 142 6.23 7.29 -14.73
CA GLY A 142 5.05 6.75 -15.41
C GLY A 142 4.62 5.34 -14.97
N ALA A 143 5.37 4.64 -14.11
CA ALA A 143 4.98 3.30 -13.63
C ALA A 143 3.75 3.34 -12.69
N PHE A 144 3.51 4.46 -12.00
CA PHE A 144 2.26 4.69 -11.28
C PHE A 144 1.19 5.22 -12.24
N VAL A 145 0.06 4.53 -12.30
CA VAL A 145 -1.10 4.94 -13.11
C VAL A 145 -2.19 5.50 -12.20
N ARG A 146 -2.66 6.72 -12.48
CA ARG A 146 -3.80 7.31 -11.76
C ARG A 146 -5.11 6.66 -12.22
N LEU A 147 -5.90 6.16 -11.26
CA LEU A 147 -7.19 5.49 -11.47
C LEU A 147 -8.39 6.33 -11.02
N LEU A 148 -8.14 7.27 -10.10
CA LEU A 148 -9.08 8.26 -9.58
C LEU A 148 -8.28 9.55 -9.31
#